data_AF-A0A914QXS7-F1
#
_entry.id   AF-A0A914QXS7-F1
#
_cell.length_a   1.000
_cell.length_b   1.000
_cell.length_c   1.000
_cell.angle_alpha   90.00
_cell.angle_beta   90.00
_cell.angle_gamma   90.00
#
_symmetry.space_group_name_H-M   'P 1'
#
loop_
_entity.id
_entity.type
_entity.pdbx_description
1 polymer ?
#
loop_
_entity_poly.entity_id
_entity_poly.type
_entity_poly.pdbx_seq_one_letter_code
_entity_poly.pdbx_strand_id
1 'polypeptide(L)'
;MKELTQLVFSKLPVDQKRVGIFGHSMGGHGALSIGLKHPEIFRSISAFAPICNPINCQWGQKAFTGYLGDDQTKWKQYDSTEIAKSYNGPEREILLDQGTADKFYHEKQLLPENFVDVQNSKIKVHLEKREGYDHGYFYISTFMGDHFKFHSKHL
;
A
#
# COMPACT_ATOMS: atom_id res chain seq x y z
N MET A 1 15.46 -0.92 -2.69
CA MET A 1 15.66 -0.26 -1.38
C MET A 1 17.15 -0.12 -1.09
N LYS A 2 17.75 1.10 -1.17
CA LYS A 2 19.22 1.25 -1.09
C LYS A 2 19.74 2.21 -0.02
N GLU A 3 18.97 3.18 0.47
CA GLU A 3 19.50 4.18 1.40
C GLU A 3 18.93 4.01 2.82
N LEU A 4 17.70 4.49 3.05
CA LEU A 4 17.11 4.52 4.40
C LEU A 4 17.11 3.17 5.11
N THR A 5 16.66 2.09 4.44
CA THR A 5 16.64 0.74 5.03
C THR A 5 18.04 0.26 5.39
N GLN A 6 19.04 0.49 4.55
CA GLN A 6 20.42 0.08 4.84
C GLN A 6 21.01 0.88 6.01
N LEU A 7 20.72 2.19 6.06
CA LEU A 7 21.14 3.03 7.17
C LEU A 7 20.50 2.58 8.49
N VAL A 8 19.19 2.33 8.50
CA VAL A 8 18.48 1.81 9.68
C VAL A 8 19.05 0.46 10.13
N PHE A 9 19.21 -0.47 9.20
CA PHE A 9 19.72 -1.83 9.49
C PHE A 9 21.16 -1.84 10.00
N SER A 10 21.98 -0.85 9.62
CA SER A 10 23.37 -0.73 10.07
C SER A 10 23.55 0.09 11.34
N LYS A 11 22.60 0.97 11.69
CA LYS A 11 22.73 1.91 12.81
C LYS A 11 21.85 1.61 14.01
N LEU A 12 20.75 0.89 13.83
CA LEU A 12 19.78 0.61 14.88
C LEU A 12 19.70 -0.90 15.18
N PRO A 13 19.35 -1.29 16.41
CA PRO A 13 19.21 -2.71 16.81
C PRO A 13 17.89 -3.29 16.28
N VAL A 14 17.73 -3.33 14.95
CA VAL A 14 16.53 -3.84 14.27
C VAL A 14 16.77 -5.27 13.79
N ASP A 15 15.78 -6.14 13.98
CA ASP A 15 15.78 -7.45 13.37
C ASP A 15 15.42 -7.35 11.88
N GLN A 16 16.44 -7.44 11.03
CA GLN A 16 16.31 -7.29 9.58
C GLN A 16 15.45 -8.38 8.93
N LYS A 17 15.17 -9.49 9.63
CA LYS A 17 14.27 -10.56 9.15
C LYS A 17 12.81 -10.29 9.48
N ARG A 18 12.51 -9.28 10.31
CA ARG A 18 11.18 -8.98 10.83
C ARG A 18 10.83 -7.51 10.56
N VAL A 19 10.63 -7.19 9.29
CA VAL A 19 10.31 -5.83 8.85
C VAL A 19 8.95 -5.80 8.15
N GLY A 20 8.09 -4.88 8.59
CA GLY A 20 6.80 -4.58 7.97
C GLY A 20 6.83 -3.18 7.34
N ILE A 21 5.91 -2.94 6.41
CA ILE A 21 5.71 -1.61 5.80
C ILE A 21 4.23 -1.26 5.77
N PHE A 22 3.91 -0.01 6.09
CA PHE A 22 2.58 0.53 5.96
C PHE A 22 2.61 2.03 5.71
N GLY A 23 1.48 2.58 5.33
CA GLY A 23 1.35 4.02 5.11
C GLY A 23 -0.08 4.45 4.85
N HIS A 24 -0.25 5.76 4.71
CA HIS A 24 -1.54 6.40 4.48
C HIS A 24 -1.60 7.05 3.09
N SER A 25 -2.69 6.88 2.35
CA SER A 25 -2.93 7.59 1.07
C SER A 25 -1.82 7.35 0.05
N MET A 26 -1.10 8.39 -0.40
CA MET A 26 0.11 8.24 -1.21
C MET A 26 1.20 7.40 -0.52
N GLY A 27 1.33 7.49 0.80
CA GLY A 27 2.20 6.60 1.57
C GLY A 27 1.70 5.15 1.60
N GLY A 28 0.38 4.95 1.56
CA GLY A 28 -0.24 3.63 1.45
C GLY A 28 0.02 2.99 0.08
N HIS A 29 -0.09 3.78 -0.98
CA HIS A 29 0.37 3.40 -2.33
C HIS A 29 1.84 2.96 -2.32
N GLY A 30 2.70 3.77 -1.71
CA GLY A 30 4.12 3.46 -1.55
C GLY A 30 4.34 2.14 -0.80
N ALA A 31 3.64 1.92 0.31
CA ALA A 31 3.75 0.71 1.09
C ALA A 31 3.37 -0.55 0.29
N LEU A 32 2.26 -0.51 -0.46
CA LEU A 32 1.84 -1.63 -1.32
C LEU A 32 2.85 -1.89 -2.44
N SER A 33 3.23 -0.85 -3.19
CA SER A 33 4.15 -0.92 -4.32
C SER A 33 5.54 -1.41 -3.89
N ILE A 34 6.11 -0.81 -2.85
CA ILE A 34 7.44 -1.15 -2.34
C ILE A 34 7.43 -2.52 -1.68
N GLY A 35 6.43 -2.83 -0.86
CA GLY A 35 6.32 -4.11 -0.14
C GLY A 35 6.23 -5.30 -1.08
N LEU A 36 5.43 -5.21 -2.15
CA LEU A 36 5.31 -6.26 -3.15
C LEU A 36 6.54 -6.40 -4.04
N LYS A 37 7.28 -5.32 -4.31
CA LYS A 37 8.53 -5.37 -5.09
C LYS A 37 9.74 -5.88 -4.30
N HIS A 38 9.68 -5.81 -2.98
CA HIS A 38 10.76 -6.21 -2.08
C HIS A 38 10.30 -7.25 -1.04
N PRO A 39 9.76 -8.40 -1.49
CA PRO A 39 9.22 -9.41 -0.58
C PRO A 39 10.30 -10.07 0.30
N GLU A 40 11.57 -9.96 -0.08
CA GLU A 40 12.72 -10.40 0.72
C GLU A 40 12.97 -9.51 1.95
N ILE A 41 12.50 -8.26 1.92
CA ILE A 41 12.64 -7.29 3.02
C ILE A 41 11.37 -7.23 3.85
N PHE A 42 10.22 -7.04 3.20
CA PHE A 42 8.96 -6.78 3.89
C PHE A 42 8.11 -8.04 4.01
N ARG A 43 7.92 -8.48 5.25
CA ARG A 43 7.09 -9.64 5.59
C ARG A 43 5.61 -9.33 5.71
N SER A 44 5.27 -8.10 6.05
CA SER A 44 3.89 -7.66 6.26
C SER A 44 3.64 -6.30 5.65
N ILE A 45 2.47 -6.14 5.03
CA ILE A 45 2.07 -4.95 4.29
C ILE A 45 0.66 -4.56 4.73
N SER A 46 0.47 -3.31 5.14
CA SER A 46 -0.86 -2.76 5.35
C SER A 46 -0.95 -1.32 4.85
N ALA A 47 -2.16 -0.77 4.68
CA ALA A 47 -2.33 0.62 4.33
C ALA A 47 -3.67 1.21 4.78
N PHE A 48 -3.66 2.49 5.12
CA PHE A 48 -4.84 3.31 5.38
C PHE A 48 -5.18 4.13 4.13
N ALA A 49 -6.43 4.02 3.65
CA ALA A 49 -6.98 4.77 2.53
C ALA A 49 -6.00 4.90 1.34
N PRO A 50 -5.39 3.80 0.85
CA PRO A 50 -4.32 3.86 -0.14
C PRO A 50 -4.79 4.32 -1.52
N ILE A 51 -3.89 4.96 -2.27
CA ILE A 51 -4.03 5.11 -3.73
C ILE A 51 -3.62 3.77 -4.39
N CYS A 52 -4.58 2.87 -4.55
CA CYS A 52 -4.32 1.50 -5.00
C CYS A 52 -4.02 1.40 -6.51
N ASN A 53 -4.68 2.22 -7.32
CA ASN A 53 -4.61 2.12 -8.78
C ASN A 53 -4.37 3.49 -9.44
N PRO A 54 -3.20 4.13 -9.19
CA PRO A 54 -2.91 5.50 -9.63
C PRO A 54 -3.00 5.73 -11.14
N ILE A 55 -2.82 4.70 -11.99
CA ILE A 55 -3.00 4.84 -13.45
C ILE A 55 -4.45 5.23 -13.79
N ASN A 56 -5.40 4.81 -12.95
CA ASN A 56 -6.83 4.99 -13.15
C ASN A 56 -7.44 6.12 -12.31
N CYS A 57 -6.63 6.97 -11.65
CA CYS A 57 -7.13 8.13 -10.92
C CYS A 57 -6.44 9.44 -11.33
N GLN A 58 -7.13 10.57 -11.13
CA GLN A 58 -6.65 11.88 -11.59
C GLN A 58 -5.34 12.30 -10.92
N TRP A 59 -5.17 12.03 -9.63
CA TRP A 59 -3.91 12.31 -8.93
C TRP A 59 -2.73 11.53 -9.51
N GLY A 60 -2.91 10.23 -9.72
CA GLY A 60 -1.86 9.37 -10.27
C GLY A 60 -1.55 9.71 -11.72
N GLN A 61 -2.55 9.96 -12.56
CA GLN A 61 -2.35 10.40 -13.95
C GLN A 61 -1.55 11.71 -14.01
N LYS A 62 -1.93 12.73 -13.22
CA LYS A 62 -1.20 14.00 -13.17
C LYS A 62 0.25 13.80 -12.71
N ALA A 63 0.47 13.03 -11.64
CA ALA A 63 1.80 12.80 -11.09
C ALA A 63 2.67 11.98 -12.04
N PHE A 64 2.15 10.90 -12.60
CA PHE A 64 2.90 10.03 -13.50
C PHE A 64 3.20 10.69 -14.84
N THR A 65 2.30 11.47 -15.41
CA THR A 65 2.63 12.32 -16.57
C THR A 65 3.80 13.25 -16.24
N GLY A 66 3.76 13.93 -15.08
CA GLY A 66 4.81 14.86 -14.68
C GLY A 66 6.17 14.20 -14.42
N TYR A 67 6.20 13.02 -13.82
CA TYR A 67 7.45 12.36 -13.41
C TYR A 67 7.98 11.31 -14.40
N LEU A 68 7.09 10.63 -15.13
CA LEU A 68 7.40 9.48 -15.97
C LEU A 68 7.15 9.74 -17.47
N GLY A 69 6.52 10.87 -17.80
CA GLY A 69 6.07 11.21 -19.15
C GLY A 69 4.77 10.49 -19.55
N ASP A 70 4.38 10.66 -20.81
CA ASP A 70 3.07 10.22 -21.32
C ASP A 70 2.96 8.72 -21.63
N ASP A 71 4.08 8.00 -21.60
CA ASP A 71 4.12 6.57 -21.85
C ASP A 71 3.60 5.78 -20.63
N GLN A 72 2.30 5.48 -20.64
CA GLN A 72 1.63 4.77 -19.55
C GLN A 72 2.15 3.34 -19.33
N THR A 73 2.88 2.75 -20.28
CA THR A 73 3.51 1.44 -20.06
C THR A 73 4.53 1.51 -18.93
N LYS A 74 5.21 2.65 -18.77
CA LYS A 74 6.15 2.90 -17.68
C LYS A 74 5.46 3.09 -16.34
N TRP A 75 4.19 3.47 -16.31
CA TRP A 75 3.46 3.74 -15.07
C TRP A 75 3.12 2.44 -14.32
N LYS A 76 2.94 1.33 -15.05
CA LYS A 76 2.58 0.03 -14.47
C LYS A 76 3.54 -0.45 -13.41
N GLN A 77 4.84 -0.14 -13.58
CA GLN A 77 5.83 -0.48 -12.58
C GLN A 77 5.61 0.28 -11.27
N TYR A 78 4.84 1.36 -11.23
CA TYR A 78 4.54 2.16 -10.04
C TYR A 78 3.07 2.10 -9.67
N ASP A 79 2.26 1.19 -10.21
CA ASP A 79 0.85 1.05 -9.86
C ASP A 79 0.64 -0.20 -9.00
N SER A 80 0.06 -0.06 -7.81
CA SER A 80 -0.03 -1.17 -6.86
C SER A 80 -0.91 -2.30 -7.38
N THR A 81 -2.02 -1.98 -8.07
CA THR A 81 -2.89 -2.97 -8.72
C THR A 81 -2.16 -3.70 -9.85
N GLU A 82 -1.40 -3.01 -10.71
CA GLU A 82 -0.63 -3.66 -11.78
C GLU A 82 0.53 -4.51 -11.23
N ILE A 83 1.20 -4.05 -10.18
CA ILE A 83 2.24 -4.82 -9.47
C ILE A 83 1.62 -6.08 -8.86
N ALA A 84 0.46 -5.96 -8.21
CA ALA A 84 -0.22 -7.10 -7.61
C ALA A 84 -0.62 -8.15 -8.66
N LYS A 85 -1.10 -7.73 -9.84
CA LYS A 85 -1.42 -8.66 -10.95
C LYS A 85 -0.22 -9.48 -11.42
N SER A 86 0.98 -8.89 -11.42
CA SER A 86 2.21 -9.54 -11.91
C SER A 86 3.08 -10.16 -10.81
N TYR A 87 2.66 -10.05 -9.55
CA TYR A 87 3.41 -10.54 -8.40
C TYR A 87 3.55 -12.07 -8.40
N ASN A 88 4.79 -12.55 -8.27
CA ASN A 88 5.13 -13.97 -8.27
C ASN A 88 5.99 -14.38 -7.05
N GLY A 89 5.99 -13.56 -6.00
CA GLY A 89 6.74 -13.82 -4.77
C GLY A 89 6.03 -14.80 -3.81
N PRO A 90 6.50 -14.86 -2.54
CA PRO A 90 5.85 -15.64 -1.49
C PRO A 90 4.41 -15.18 -1.25
N GLU A 91 3.59 -16.01 -0.59
CA GLU A 91 2.22 -15.59 -0.27
C GLU A 91 2.20 -14.35 0.63
N ARG A 92 1.19 -13.50 0.39
CA ARG A 92 1.01 -12.22 1.05
C ARG A 92 -0.43 -12.07 1.53
N GLU A 93 -0.57 -11.90 2.83
CA GLU A 93 -1.76 -11.32 3.43
C GLU A 93 -1.55 -9.80 3.53
N ILE A 94 -2.51 -9.01 3.03
CA ILE A 94 -2.44 -7.54 3.00
C ILE A 94 -3.68 -6.98 3.67
N LEU A 95 -3.50 -6.07 4.63
CA LEU A 95 -4.58 -5.34 5.28
C LEU A 95 -4.75 -3.95 4.68
N LEU A 96 -5.92 -3.68 4.13
CA LEU A 96 -6.35 -2.35 3.72
C LEU A 96 -7.46 -1.88 4.66
N ASP A 97 -7.36 -0.64 5.09
CA ASP A 97 -8.39 0.01 5.89
C ASP A 97 -8.88 1.25 5.10
N GLN A 98 -10.18 1.47 5.03
CA GLN A 98 -10.80 2.57 4.27
C GLN A 98 -11.97 3.18 5.03
N GLY A 99 -11.88 4.47 5.36
CA GLY A 99 -13.02 5.25 5.84
C GLY A 99 -14.10 5.39 4.75
N THR A 100 -15.36 5.14 5.08
CA THR A 100 -16.46 5.21 4.10
C THR A 100 -16.98 6.62 3.84
N ALA A 101 -16.65 7.59 4.69
CA ALA A 101 -16.95 9.01 4.50
C ALA A 101 -15.75 9.79 3.93
N ASP A 102 -14.71 9.08 3.50
CA ASP A 102 -13.53 9.65 2.87
C ASP A 102 -13.90 10.31 1.53
N LYS A 103 -13.73 11.63 1.47
CA LYS A 103 -13.98 12.42 0.26
C LYS A 103 -13.19 11.90 -0.95
N PHE A 104 -11.92 11.50 -0.78
CA PHE A 104 -11.07 11.05 -1.88
C PHE A 104 -11.42 9.63 -2.35
N TYR A 105 -12.01 8.82 -1.46
CA TYR A 105 -12.62 7.54 -1.84
C TYR A 105 -13.82 7.78 -2.77
N HIS A 106 -14.71 8.71 -2.43
CA HIS A 106 -15.85 9.09 -3.26
C HIS A 106 -15.44 9.73 -4.59
N GLU A 107 -14.39 10.57 -4.59
CA GLU A 107 -13.79 11.17 -5.79
C GLU A 107 -12.98 10.18 -6.64
N LYS A 108 -12.97 8.88 -6.28
CA LYS A 108 -12.29 7.81 -7.03
C LYS A 108 -10.78 8.03 -7.17
N GLN A 109 -10.14 8.64 -6.17
CA GLN A 109 -8.69 8.76 -6.11
C GLN A 109 -8.02 7.50 -5.58
N LEU A 110 -8.71 6.75 -4.71
CA LEU A 110 -8.11 5.65 -3.93
C LEU A 110 -8.26 4.28 -4.60
N LEU A 111 -9.46 3.98 -5.10
CA LEU A 111 -9.77 2.75 -5.85
C LEU A 111 -9.35 1.43 -5.15
N PRO A 112 -9.61 1.24 -3.84
CA PRO A 112 -9.17 0.03 -3.13
C PRO A 112 -9.80 -1.25 -3.69
N GLU A 113 -11.03 -1.18 -4.22
CA GLU A 113 -11.71 -2.32 -4.85
C GLU A 113 -10.91 -2.89 -6.02
N ASN A 114 -10.31 -2.05 -6.85
CA ASN A 114 -9.49 -2.51 -7.98
C ASN A 114 -8.28 -3.36 -7.53
N PHE A 115 -7.78 -3.12 -6.32
CA PHE A 115 -6.69 -3.91 -5.74
C PHE A 115 -7.21 -5.21 -5.10
N VAL A 116 -8.37 -5.16 -4.43
CA VAL A 116 -9.04 -6.35 -3.87
C VAL A 116 -9.41 -7.34 -4.96
N ASP A 117 -9.90 -6.86 -6.11
CA ASP A 117 -10.38 -7.68 -7.22
C ASP A 117 -9.25 -8.32 -8.05
N VAL A 118 -7.97 -8.05 -7.71
CA VAL A 118 -6.82 -8.65 -8.38
C VAL A 118 -6.85 -10.17 -8.23
N GLN A 119 -6.97 -10.85 -9.37
CA GLN A 119 -6.94 -12.31 -9.45
C GLN A 119 -5.48 -12.81 -9.41
N ASN A 120 -4.89 -12.87 -8.22
CA ASN A 120 -3.57 -13.46 -7.99
C ASN A 120 -3.60 -14.37 -6.75
N SER A 121 -3.38 -15.66 -6.94
CA SER A 121 -3.43 -16.66 -5.86
C SER A 121 -2.38 -16.48 -4.76
N LYS A 122 -1.34 -15.66 -5.00
CA LYS A 122 -0.32 -15.31 -4.01
C LYS A 122 -0.69 -14.12 -3.12
N ILE A 123 -1.76 -13.39 -3.45
CA ILE A 123 -2.17 -12.20 -2.72
C ILE A 123 -3.57 -12.41 -2.16
N LYS A 124 -3.68 -12.27 -0.84
CA LYS A 124 -4.94 -12.24 -0.12
C LYS A 124 -5.10 -10.86 0.50
N VAL A 125 -6.14 -10.14 0.10
CA VAL A 125 -6.43 -8.78 0.59
C VAL A 125 -7.60 -8.80 1.56
N HIS A 126 -7.41 -8.19 2.71
CA HIS A 126 -8.45 -7.90 3.69
C HIS A 126 -8.76 -6.41 3.61
N LEU A 127 -9.96 -6.04 3.15
CA LEU A 127 -10.41 -4.65 3.11
C LEU A 127 -11.42 -4.39 4.22
N GLU A 128 -11.00 -3.62 5.21
CA GLU A 128 -11.85 -3.15 6.31
C GLU A 128 -12.45 -1.79 5.95
N LYS A 129 -13.78 -1.71 5.87
CA LYS A 129 -14.49 -0.46 5.62
C LYS A 129 -15.00 0.13 6.93
N ARG A 130 -14.55 1.33 7.28
CA ARG A 130 -14.87 1.99 8.56
C ARG A 130 -15.96 3.04 8.36
N GLU A 131 -17.14 2.73 8.85
CA GLU A 131 -18.32 3.56 8.65
C GLU A 131 -18.15 4.95 9.28
N GLY A 132 -18.41 6.00 8.50
CA GLY A 132 -18.40 7.39 8.97
C GLY A 132 -17.01 8.02 9.14
N TYR A 133 -15.93 7.25 8.94
CA TYR A 133 -14.57 7.77 9.03
C TYR A 133 -14.12 8.43 7.72
N ASP A 134 -13.37 9.52 7.87
CA ASP A 134 -12.83 10.33 6.78
C ASP A 134 -11.36 9.97 6.45
N HIS A 135 -10.66 10.87 5.75
CA HIS A 135 -9.24 10.72 5.39
C HIS A 135 -8.26 11.24 6.46
N GLY A 136 -8.78 11.69 7.60
CA GLY A 136 -8.02 12.40 8.62
C GLY A 136 -7.22 11.48 9.54
N TYR A 137 -6.35 12.08 10.36
CA TYR A 137 -5.60 11.32 11.36
C TYR A 137 -6.46 10.83 12.55
N PHE A 138 -7.68 11.36 12.74
CA PHE A 138 -8.63 10.76 13.69
C PHE A 138 -9.03 9.34 13.27
N TYR A 139 -9.30 9.15 11.98
CA TYR A 139 -9.49 7.82 11.39
C TYR A 139 -8.25 6.93 11.58
N ILE A 140 -7.07 7.40 11.16
CA ILE A 140 -5.83 6.61 11.27
C ILE A 140 -5.53 6.22 12.72
N SER A 141 -5.59 7.17 13.65
CA SER A 141 -5.27 6.92 15.06
C SER A 141 -6.26 5.96 15.73
N THR A 142 -7.53 5.96 15.31
CA THR A 142 -8.54 5.03 15.83
C THR A 142 -8.19 3.57 15.53
N PHE A 143 -7.67 3.29 14.33
CA PHE A 143 -7.42 1.91 13.87
C PHE A 143 -5.93 1.55 13.79
N MET A 144 -5.02 2.45 14.16
CA MET A 144 -3.57 2.22 14.23
C MET A 144 -3.21 0.95 15.02
N GLY A 145 -3.90 0.72 16.15
CA GLY A 145 -3.69 -0.46 16.98
C GLY A 145 -3.93 -1.78 16.24
N ASP A 146 -4.89 -1.82 15.32
CA ASP A 146 -5.20 -3.02 14.55
C ASP A 146 -4.13 -3.31 13.50
N HIS A 147 -3.56 -2.25 12.88
CA HIS A 147 -2.42 -2.39 11.98
C HIS A 147 -1.18 -2.90 12.72
N PHE A 148 -0.90 -2.39 13.93
CA PHE A 148 0.20 -2.93 14.74
C PHE A 148 0.01 -4.40 15.11
N LYS A 149 -1.20 -4.81 15.51
CA LYS A 149 -1.51 -6.24 15.76
C LYS A 149 -1.31 -7.07 14.49
N PHE A 150 -1.80 -6.58 13.35
CA PHE A 150 -1.63 -7.25 12.07
C PHE A 150 -0.15 -7.44 11.73
N HIS A 151 0.67 -6.39 11.80
CA HIS A 151 2.11 -6.52 11.57
C HIS A 151 2.76 -7.48 12.57
N SER A 152 2.48 -7.35 13.87
CA SER A 152 3.05 -8.21 14.90
C SER A 152 2.76 -9.70 14.71
N LYS A 153 1.61 -10.07 14.12
CA LYS A 153 1.27 -11.47 13.81
C LYS A 153 2.15 -12.08 12.70
N HIS A 154 2.70 -11.24 11.83
CA HIS A 154 3.41 -11.64 10.62
C HIS A 154 4.93 -11.41 10.68
N LEU A 155 5.43 -10.80 11.76
CA LEU A 155 6.84 -10.49 11.97
C LEU A 155 7.50 -11.48 12.93
#